data_AF-I1J106-F1
#
_entry.id   AF-I1J106-F1
#
_cell.length_a   1.000
_cell.length_b   1.000
_cell.length_c   1.000
_cell.angle_alpha   90.00
_cell.angle_beta   90.00
_cell.angle_gamma   90.00
#
_symmetry.space_group_name_H-M   'P 1'
#
loop_
_entity.id
_entity.type
_entity.pdbx_description
1 polymer ?
#
loop_
_entity_poly.entity_id
_entity_poly.type
_entity_poly.pdbx_seq_one_letter_code
_entity_poly.pdbx_strand_id
1 'polypeptide(L)'
;MDVGGRDGGSSIKKWDIIYPVYLNSKKTVAEGRRIAAAKACADPTCNEILDSCAYLKIPCKIEDKAYPRDFFQRGRVRVQLKNEAGSPVNPAIRTSISYNC
;
A
#
# COMPACT_ATOMS: atom_id res chain seq x y z
N MET A 1 34.29 21.54 -2.64
CA MET A 1 33.99 20.42 -1.73
C MET A 1 32.50 20.19 -1.83
N ASP A 2 32.16 19.21 -2.64
CA ASP A 2 30.84 18.87 -3.13
C ASP A 2 29.87 18.58 -1.98
N VAL A 3 28.76 19.31 -1.94
CA VAL A 3 27.60 18.99 -1.10
C VAL A 3 26.85 17.84 -1.78
N GLY A 4 27.40 16.63 -1.67
CA GLY A 4 26.79 15.39 -2.14
C GLY A 4 25.58 15.03 -1.28
N GLY A 5 24.39 15.37 -1.76
CA GLY A 5 23.11 15.09 -1.11
C GLY A 5 22.83 13.59 -0.95
N ARG A 6 22.80 13.14 0.30
CA ARG A 6 21.86 12.18 0.90
C ARG A 6 21.20 11.17 -0.07
N ASP A 7 21.95 10.13 -0.44
CA ASP A 7 21.39 8.88 -1.00
C ASP A 7 20.73 8.02 0.10
N GLY A 8 19.73 8.58 0.78
CA GLY A 8 18.77 7.83 1.62
C GLY A 8 17.68 7.19 0.75
N GLY A 9 18.11 6.49 -0.29
CA GLY A 9 17.22 5.81 -1.23
C GLY A 9 16.62 4.60 -0.54
N SER A 10 15.56 4.79 0.27
CA SER A 10 14.81 3.70 0.86
C SER A 10 14.38 2.77 -0.28
N SER A 11 15.08 1.64 -0.45
CA SER A 11 14.93 0.83 -1.65
C SER A 11 13.47 0.45 -1.77
N ILE A 12 12.80 0.85 -2.86
CA ILE A 12 11.36 0.62 -3.06
C ILE A 12 10.92 -0.83 -2.87
N LYS A 13 11.87 -1.77 -2.99
CA LYS A 13 11.71 -3.19 -2.67
C LYS A 13 11.25 -3.45 -1.24
N LYS A 14 11.63 -2.59 -0.28
CA LYS A 14 11.28 -2.64 1.15
C LYS A 14 9.90 -2.05 1.46
N TRP A 15 9.28 -1.35 0.51
CA TRP A 15 7.95 -0.77 0.72
C TRP A 15 6.88 -1.85 0.79
N ASP A 16 5.87 -1.62 1.62
CA ASP A 16 4.74 -2.52 1.81
C ASP A 16 3.97 -2.67 0.50
N ILE A 17 3.34 -3.83 0.32
CA ILE A 17 2.60 -4.18 -0.89
C ILE A 17 1.11 -4.17 -0.60
N ILE A 18 0.36 -3.45 -1.41
CA ILE A 18 -1.10 -3.44 -1.41
C ILE A 18 -1.57 -3.84 -2.81
N TYR A 19 -2.34 -4.93 -2.89
CA TYR A 19 -3.13 -5.24 -4.08
C TYR A 19 -4.56 -4.74 -3.86
N PRO A 20 -5.27 -4.28 -4.90
CA PRO A 20 -6.64 -3.82 -4.73
C PRO A 20 -7.59 -4.88 -4.14
N VAL A 21 -7.38 -6.16 -4.48
CA VAL A 21 -8.13 -7.30 -3.92
C VAL A 21 -8.11 -7.34 -2.39
N TYR A 22 -7.05 -6.83 -1.74
CA TYR A 22 -6.96 -6.82 -0.29
C TYR A 22 -8.06 -5.99 0.37
N LEU A 23 -8.51 -4.95 -0.34
CA LEU A 23 -9.49 -3.97 0.10
C LEU A 23 -10.89 -4.22 -0.52
N ASN A 24 -11.02 -5.23 -1.39
CA ASN A 24 -12.27 -5.49 -2.12
C ASN A 24 -13.29 -6.22 -1.22
N SER A 25 -14.44 -5.61 -0.99
CA SER A 25 -15.55 -6.16 -0.19
C SER A 25 -16.24 -7.35 -0.86
N LYS A 26 -16.28 -7.36 -2.20
CA LYS A 26 -16.88 -8.43 -3.02
C LYS A 26 -16.08 -9.72 -3.02
N LYS A 27 -14.80 -9.65 -2.60
CA LYS A 27 -13.92 -10.81 -2.50
C LYS A 27 -13.94 -11.37 -1.08
N THR A 28 -13.89 -12.68 -0.96
CA THR A 28 -13.72 -13.38 0.31
C THR A 28 -12.27 -13.33 0.79
N VAL A 29 -12.05 -13.74 2.04
CA VAL A 29 -10.69 -13.88 2.59
C VAL A 29 -9.88 -14.94 1.82
N ALA A 30 -10.54 -16.03 1.39
CA ALA A 30 -9.94 -17.06 0.58
C ALA A 30 -9.48 -16.52 -0.79
N GLU A 31 -10.27 -15.64 -1.40
CA GLU A 31 -9.94 -14.99 -2.67
C GLU A 31 -8.89 -13.87 -2.53
N GLY A 32 -8.58 -13.43 -1.32
CA GLY A 32 -7.47 -12.51 -1.06
C GLY A 32 -7.81 -11.26 -0.26
N ARG A 33 -9.07 -11.04 0.12
CA ARG A 33 -9.44 -9.92 1.00
C ARG A 33 -8.68 -10.03 2.32
N ARG A 34 -8.06 -8.93 2.77
CA ARG A 34 -7.25 -8.90 4.02
C ARG A 34 -7.85 -8.06 5.13
N ILE A 35 -8.95 -7.36 4.86
CA ILE A 35 -9.69 -6.53 5.81
C ILE A 35 -11.10 -7.06 6.05
N ALA A 36 -11.73 -6.61 7.15
CA ALA A 36 -13.12 -6.91 7.45
C ALA A 36 -14.04 -6.36 6.35
N ALA A 37 -15.07 -7.11 5.97
CA ALA A 37 -15.99 -6.73 4.90
C ALA A 37 -16.65 -5.37 5.15
N ALA A 38 -16.98 -5.06 6.40
CA ALA A 38 -17.59 -3.79 6.81
C ALA A 38 -16.67 -2.57 6.62
N LYS A 39 -15.36 -2.76 6.53
CA LYS A 39 -14.36 -1.69 6.29
C LYS A 39 -13.81 -1.71 4.86
N ALA A 40 -14.30 -2.61 4.02
CA ALA A 40 -13.83 -2.82 2.65
C ALA A 40 -14.65 -2.01 1.65
N CYS A 41 -14.04 -1.68 0.51
CA CYS A 41 -14.70 -0.95 -0.58
C CYS A 41 -15.10 -1.93 -1.71
N ALA A 42 -16.15 -1.61 -2.45
CA ALA A 42 -16.53 -2.37 -3.64
C ALA A 42 -15.57 -2.02 -4.80
N ASP A 43 -14.90 -3.04 -5.37
CA ASP A 43 -14.04 -2.91 -6.55
C ASP A 43 -13.03 -1.75 -6.54
N PRO A 44 -12.13 -1.69 -5.54
CA PRO A 44 -11.11 -0.67 -5.46
C PRO A 44 -10.15 -0.76 -6.66
N THR A 45 -9.72 0.41 -7.13
CA THR A 45 -8.74 0.56 -8.22
C THR A 45 -7.37 1.00 -7.68
N CYS A 46 -6.30 0.77 -8.44
CA CYS A 46 -4.97 1.23 -8.04
C CYS A 46 -4.88 2.77 -7.93
N ASN A 47 -5.65 3.49 -8.74
CA ASN A 47 -5.68 4.95 -8.74
C ASN A 47 -6.34 5.49 -7.47
N GLU A 48 -7.46 4.92 -7.02
CA GLU A 48 -8.08 5.33 -5.76
C GLU A 48 -7.18 5.08 -4.55
N ILE A 49 -6.43 3.97 -4.57
CA ILE A 49 -5.42 3.69 -3.53
C ILE A 49 -4.30 4.73 -3.58
N LEU A 50 -3.85 5.12 -4.78
CA LEU A 50 -2.83 6.15 -4.98
C LEU A 50 -3.32 7.51 -4.45
N ASP A 51 -4.54 7.92 -4.80
CA ASP A 51 -5.13 9.19 -4.36
C ASP A 51 -5.30 9.23 -2.84
N SER A 52 -5.72 8.13 -2.24
CA SER A 52 -5.82 7.98 -0.78
C SER A 52 -4.45 8.10 -0.11
N CYS A 53 -3.42 7.47 -0.68
CA CYS A 53 -2.05 7.58 -0.16
C CYS A 53 -1.50 9.00 -0.30
N ALA A 54 -1.78 9.67 -1.42
CA ALA A 54 -1.39 11.05 -1.67
C ALA A 54 -2.04 12.00 -0.65
N TYR A 55 -3.33 11.83 -0.38
CA TYR A 55 -4.05 12.58 0.66
C TYR A 55 -3.44 12.39 2.04
N LEU A 56 -3.07 11.15 2.38
CA LEU A 56 -2.42 10.80 3.64
C LEU A 56 -0.92 11.16 3.70
N LYS A 57 -0.38 11.77 2.63
CA LYS A 57 1.03 12.13 2.47
C LYS A 57 1.98 10.93 2.63
N ILE A 58 1.54 9.75 2.19
CA ILE A 58 2.32 8.52 2.18
C ILE A 58 2.94 8.34 0.79
N PRO A 59 4.27 8.23 0.68
CA PRO A 59 4.93 7.89 -0.58
C PRO A 59 4.42 6.55 -1.11
N CYS A 60 3.95 6.55 -2.36
CA CYS A 60 3.38 5.37 -3.00
C CYS A 60 3.77 5.28 -4.48
N LYS A 61 3.75 4.07 -5.03
CA LYS A 61 4.06 3.81 -6.45
C LYS A 61 3.25 2.64 -6.98
N ILE A 62 2.69 2.78 -8.18
CA ILE A 62 2.01 1.69 -8.89
C ILE A 62 3.03 0.88 -9.71
N GLU A 63 2.87 -0.44 -9.70
CA GLU A 63 3.60 -1.40 -10.53
C GLU A 63 2.58 -2.24 -11.32
N ASP A 64 2.86 -2.51 -12.61
CA ASP A 64 2.06 -3.45 -13.40
C ASP A 64 2.44 -4.90 -13.04
N LYS A 65 1.83 -5.39 -11.96
CA LYS A 65 1.93 -6.77 -11.50
C LYS A 65 0.54 -7.33 -11.25
N ALA A 66 0.34 -8.57 -11.67
CA ALA A 66 -0.90 -9.30 -11.40
C ALA A 66 -0.93 -9.85 -9.97
N TYR A 67 -2.13 -10.01 -9.42
CA TYR A 67 -2.31 -10.68 -8.14
C TYR A 67 -2.10 -12.20 -8.31
N PRO A 68 -1.29 -12.89 -7.48
CA PRO A 68 -0.98 -14.30 -7.70
C PRO A 68 -2.17 -15.26 -7.74
N ARG A 69 -3.29 -14.92 -7.09
CA ARG A 69 -4.52 -15.74 -7.11
C ARG A 69 -5.51 -15.33 -8.20
N ASP A 70 -5.29 -14.20 -8.86
CA ASP A 70 -6.16 -13.68 -9.92
C ASP A 70 -5.31 -12.91 -10.94
N PHE A 71 -5.00 -13.57 -12.06
CA PHE A 71 -4.16 -13.00 -13.10
C PHE A 71 -4.81 -11.82 -13.84
N PHE A 72 -6.16 -11.76 -13.86
CA PHE A 72 -6.88 -10.68 -14.51
C PHE A 72 -6.85 -9.40 -13.68
N GLN A 73 -6.72 -9.51 -12.36
CA GLN A 73 -6.51 -8.35 -11.51
C GLN A 73 -5.06 -7.86 -11.65
N ARG A 74 -4.88 -6.83 -12.47
CA ARG A 74 -3.60 -6.13 -12.63
C ARG A 74 -3.48 -4.92 -11.72
N GLY A 75 -2.24 -4.67 -11.32
CA GLY A 75 -1.85 -3.50 -10.55
C GLY A 75 -1.50 -3.84 -9.11
N ARG A 76 -0.35 -3.32 -8.69
CA ARG A 76 0.21 -3.46 -7.35
C ARG A 76 0.66 -2.10 -6.87
N VAL A 77 0.23 -1.70 -5.69
CA VAL A 77 0.65 -0.43 -5.08
C VAL A 77 1.71 -0.72 -4.02
N ARG A 78 2.86 -0.08 -4.14
CA ARG A 78 3.90 -0.03 -3.10
C ARG A 78 3.68 1.19 -2.25
N VAL A 79 3.72 1.05 -0.93
CA VAL A 79 3.54 2.17 0.01
C VAL A 79 4.65 2.18 1.06
N GLN A 80 5.20 3.37 1.32
CA GLN A 80 6.20 3.54 2.37
C GLN A 80 5.52 3.89 3.69
N LEU A 81 5.29 2.91 4.55
CA LEU A 81 4.70 3.19 5.88
C LEU A 81 5.75 3.57 6.91
N LYS A 82 6.99 3.11 6.74
CA LYS A 82 8.10 3.36 7.65
C LYS A 82 9.29 3.99 6.93
N ASN A 83 9.95 4.91 7.63
CA ASN A 83 11.23 5.47 7.25
C ASN A 83 12.37 4.47 7.47
N GLU A 84 13.57 4.79 6.99
CA GLU A 84 14.77 3.94 7.18
C GLU A 84 15.14 3.75 8.66
N ALA A 85 14.78 4.71 9.52
CA ALA A 85 14.91 4.61 10.98
C ALA A 85 13.85 3.71 11.64
N GLY A 86 12.89 3.15 10.88
CA GLY A 86 11.81 2.31 11.38
C GLY A 86 10.61 3.07 11.96
N SER A 87 10.70 4.40 12.09
CA SER A 87 9.59 5.27 12.49
C SER A 87 8.52 5.37 11.38
N PRO A 88 7.23 5.53 11.73
CA PRO A 88 6.17 5.68 10.74
C PRO A 88 6.33 6.99 9.95
N VAL A 89 6.05 6.95 8.64
CA VAL A 89 6.05 8.13 7.76
C VAL A 89 4.97 9.12 8.18
N ASN A 90 3.78 8.60 8.47
CA ASN A 90 2.68 9.37 9.02
C ASN A 90 2.40 8.87 10.45
N PRO A 91 2.54 9.71 11.49
CA PRO A 91 2.35 9.29 12.88
C PRO A 91 0.93 8.79 13.19
N ALA A 92 -0.06 9.16 12.37
CA ALA A 92 -1.42 8.64 12.48
C ALA A 92 -1.56 7.18 11.99
N ILE A 93 -0.60 6.68 11.21
CA ILE A 93 -0.64 5.37 10.57
C ILE A 93 0.54 4.55 11.07
N ARG A 94 0.32 3.79 12.14
CA ARG A 94 1.37 3.05 12.86
C ARG A 94 1.63 1.65 12.27
N THR A 95 0.64 1.03 11.64
CA THR A 95 0.76 -0.34 11.11
C THR A 95 0.13 -0.47 9.73
N SER A 96 0.65 -1.40 8.93
CA SER A 96 0.11 -1.79 7.62
C SER A 96 -1.29 -2.39 7.68
N ILE A 97 -1.74 -2.75 8.88
CA ILE A 97 -3.05 -3.32 9.14
C ILE A 97 -3.58 -2.65 10.40
N SER A 98 -4.04 -1.41 10.27
CA SER A 98 -4.64 -0.69 11.39
C SER A 98 -6.08 -1.22 11.60
N TYR A 99 -6.20 -2.36 12.28
CA TYR A 99 -7.43 -2.72 12.97
C TYR A 99 -7.47 -1.96 14.31
N ASN A 100 -7.93 -0.70 14.29
CA ASN A 100 -8.57 -0.19 15.50
C ASN A 100 -10.02 -0.67 15.45
N CYS A 101 -10.34 -1.58 16.36
CA CYS A 101 -11.68 -1.75 16.89
C CYS A 101 -12.11 -0.40 17.47
#